data_AF-A0A946CRY8-F1
#
_entry.id   AF-A0A946CRY8-F1
#
_cell.length_a   1.000
_cell.length_b   1.000
_cell.length_c   1.000
_cell.angle_alpha   90.00
_cell.angle_beta   90.00
_cell.angle_gamma   90.00
#
_symmetry.space_group_name_H-M   'P 1'
#
loop_
_entity.id
_entity.type
_entity.pdbx_description
1 polymer ?
#
loop_
_entity_poly.entity_id
_entity_poly.type
_entity_poly.pdbx_seq_one_letter_code
_entity_poly.pdbx_strand_id
1 'polypeptide(L)'
;MSSAPKYIHHPLLLVSGDETPWRLLSTDYVSQTQFDGTPMLKVEPEALTLLSATAMRDIAHLLRPAHLAQVRKILDDDEASDNDRFVALDLLKNSNIAAGGILPMCQDTGTAIISAYKGQQVWTGGADEAALAEGVLKTYGESNLRYSMVAPEDMYTETNTGNNLPAQIDIQAIDGEQYKFLFMAKGGGSANKSFLYQQTKALLNPDSLMAFLDEKIRTLGTAACPPYHLAIVIGGTSAEATMKTVKLASAHYLDGLPDQGNEYGQGFRDREMEATVLKMTQDMGIGAQFGGKYFCHDVRVIRLPRHGASCPVGIGVSCSADRQCLGKITSDGIFIEDLERDPAKYLPDVTDDHLSDTVVNIDLGQPMPDILAELSKHPVKTRLSLNGTLIVARDIAHAKLKERLDAGQGLPDYIKDHPVYYAGPAKTPEGYASGSLGPTTAGRMDSYVDLFQKNGGSMVMLAKGN
;
A
#
# COMPACT_ATOMS: atom_id res chain seq x y z
N MET A 1 10.76 -41.76 -33.37
CA MET A 1 9.60 -41.72 -32.45
C MET A 1 10.11 -41.20 -31.11
N SER A 2 9.90 -39.91 -30.83
CA SER A 2 10.17 -39.37 -29.49
C SER A 2 9.26 -40.09 -28.51
N SER A 3 9.80 -40.74 -27.49
CA SER A 3 9.00 -41.30 -26.39
C SER A 3 8.05 -40.23 -25.86
N ALA A 4 6.78 -40.59 -25.64
CA ALA A 4 5.81 -39.68 -25.05
C ALA A 4 6.38 -39.12 -23.74
N PRO A 5 6.35 -37.79 -23.52
CA PRO A 5 6.90 -37.20 -22.31
C PRO A 5 6.17 -37.76 -21.07
N LYS A 6 6.95 -38.15 -20.06
CA LYS A 6 6.42 -38.55 -18.75
C LYS A 6 5.90 -37.30 -18.03
N TYR A 7 4.67 -37.33 -17.53
CA TYR A 7 4.13 -36.22 -16.75
C TYR A 7 4.88 -36.07 -15.43
N ILE A 8 5.33 -34.85 -15.15
CA ILE A 8 5.88 -34.41 -13.86
C ILE A 8 5.16 -33.11 -13.51
N HIS A 9 4.53 -33.05 -12.34
CA HIS A 9 3.86 -31.84 -11.88
C HIS A 9 4.89 -30.83 -11.38
N HIS A 10 4.82 -29.60 -11.87
CA HIS A 10 5.65 -28.49 -11.40
C HIS A 10 4.76 -27.31 -11.00
N PRO A 11 4.81 -26.86 -9.74
CA PRO A 11 4.08 -25.68 -9.31
C PRO A 11 4.67 -24.42 -9.97
N LEU A 12 3.79 -23.49 -10.36
CA LEU A 12 4.21 -22.22 -10.97
C LEU A 12 5.04 -21.36 -10.02
N LEU A 13 4.65 -21.30 -8.75
CA LEU A 13 5.29 -20.51 -7.71
C LEU A 13 5.70 -21.45 -6.57
N LEU A 14 6.98 -21.82 -6.53
CA LEU A 14 7.54 -22.65 -5.47
C LEU A 14 8.22 -21.75 -4.43
N VAL A 15 7.47 -21.32 -3.42
CA VAL A 15 8.00 -20.49 -2.33
C VAL A 15 8.54 -21.39 -1.22
N SER A 16 9.79 -21.17 -0.82
CA SER A 16 10.50 -21.94 0.22
C SER A 16 11.12 -21.01 1.27
N GLY A 17 11.42 -21.54 2.45
CA GLY A 17 11.98 -20.75 3.56
C GLY A 17 10.92 -19.90 4.24
N ASP A 18 10.50 -20.30 5.45
CA ASP A 18 9.67 -19.48 6.33
C ASP A 18 10.50 -19.05 7.54
N GLU A 19 11.04 -17.83 7.48
CA GLU A 19 11.76 -17.18 8.59
C GLU A 19 10.85 -16.21 9.35
N THR A 20 9.53 -16.28 9.11
CA THR A 20 8.57 -15.34 9.68
C THR A 20 8.54 -15.50 11.20
N PRO A 21 8.73 -14.42 11.99
CA PRO A 21 8.53 -14.49 13.43
C PRO A 21 7.04 -14.65 13.72
N TRP A 22 6.68 -15.67 14.50
CA TRP A 22 5.29 -16.00 14.82
C TRP A 22 4.95 -15.68 16.27
N ARG A 23 3.84 -14.99 16.47
CA ARG A 23 3.21 -14.76 17.77
C ARG A 23 1.97 -15.63 17.90
N LEU A 24 1.88 -16.43 18.96
CA LEU A 24 0.69 -17.19 19.30
C LEU A 24 -0.41 -16.24 19.79
N LEU A 25 -1.59 -16.31 19.19
CA LEU A 25 -2.78 -15.53 19.58
C LEU A 25 -3.65 -16.27 20.58
N SER A 26 -3.97 -17.53 20.28
CA SER A 26 -4.78 -18.39 21.14
C SER A 26 -4.59 -19.85 20.73
N THR A 27 -4.77 -20.75 21.70
CA THR A 27 -4.92 -22.19 21.50
C THR A 27 -6.39 -22.62 21.48
N ASP A 28 -7.32 -21.69 21.72
CA ASP A 28 -8.76 -21.94 21.66
C ASP A 28 -9.23 -22.02 20.20
N TYR A 29 -10.47 -22.45 19.98
CA TYR A 29 -11.15 -22.51 18.68
C TYR A 29 -10.52 -23.49 17.66
N VAL A 30 -9.50 -24.24 18.06
CA VAL A 30 -8.90 -25.31 17.28
C VAL A 30 -9.05 -26.65 18.00
N SER A 31 -9.34 -27.70 17.25
CA SER A 31 -9.34 -29.07 17.76
C SER A 31 -8.98 -30.06 16.66
N GLN A 32 -8.57 -31.26 17.04
CA GLN A 32 -8.32 -32.34 16.08
C GLN A 32 -9.46 -33.35 16.10
N THR A 33 -9.81 -33.86 14.92
CA THR A 33 -10.68 -35.02 14.75
C THR A 33 -10.04 -35.99 13.75
N GLN A 34 -10.67 -37.14 13.54
CA GLN A 34 -10.27 -38.10 12.52
C GLN A 34 -11.40 -38.26 11.49
N PHE A 35 -11.04 -38.37 10.21
CA PHE A 35 -11.94 -38.74 9.13
C PHE A 35 -11.27 -39.79 8.25
N ASP A 36 -11.86 -40.98 8.18
CA ASP A 36 -11.30 -42.14 7.49
C ASP A 36 -9.82 -42.41 7.82
N GLY A 37 -9.45 -42.23 9.10
CA GLY A 37 -8.08 -42.43 9.60
C GLY A 37 -7.09 -41.30 9.26
N THR A 38 -7.56 -40.21 8.64
CA THR A 38 -6.77 -39.00 8.39
C THR A 38 -7.05 -37.97 9.48
N PRO A 39 -6.01 -37.41 10.15
CA PRO A 39 -6.18 -36.29 11.07
C PRO A 39 -6.79 -35.09 10.35
N MET A 40 -7.79 -34.48 10.97
CA MET A 40 -8.44 -33.27 10.47
C MET A 40 -8.35 -32.18 11.53
N LEU A 41 -7.91 -30.99 11.13
CA LEU A 41 -7.95 -29.78 11.94
C LEU A 41 -9.34 -29.16 11.84
N LYS A 42 -10.08 -29.14 12.95
CA LYS A 42 -11.31 -28.36 13.09
C LYS A 42 -10.97 -26.96 13.57
N VAL A 43 -11.49 -25.96 12.89
CA VAL A 43 -11.30 -24.53 13.19
C VAL A 43 -12.68 -23.90 13.34
N GLU A 44 -12.98 -23.32 14.50
CA GLU A 44 -14.23 -22.61 14.71
C GLU A 44 -14.19 -21.23 14.01
N PRO A 45 -15.32 -20.71 13.50
CA PRO A 45 -15.37 -19.39 12.83
C PRO A 45 -14.73 -18.26 13.64
N GLU A 46 -14.87 -18.30 14.97
CA GLU A 46 -14.28 -17.36 15.93
C GLU A 46 -12.76 -17.25 15.80
N ALA A 47 -12.07 -18.32 15.39
CA ALA A 47 -10.64 -18.28 15.11
C ALA A 47 -10.32 -17.35 13.92
N LEU A 48 -11.15 -17.41 12.87
CA LEU A 48 -11.00 -16.58 11.67
C LEU A 48 -11.32 -15.12 11.98
N THR A 49 -12.38 -14.87 12.74
CA THR A 49 -12.76 -13.53 13.21
C THR A 49 -11.67 -12.92 14.09
N LEU A 50 -11.13 -13.67 15.05
CA LEU A 50 -10.03 -13.24 15.92
C LEU A 50 -8.77 -12.91 15.12
N LEU A 51 -8.36 -13.81 14.23
CA LEU A 51 -7.14 -13.64 13.44
C LEU A 51 -7.27 -12.43 12.49
N SER A 52 -8.39 -12.33 11.77
CA SER A 52 -8.67 -11.20 10.85
C SER A 52 -8.71 -9.86 11.60
N ALA A 53 -9.38 -9.81 12.75
CA ALA A 53 -9.46 -8.57 13.53
C ALA A 53 -8.08 -8.14 14.05
N THR A 54 -7.31 -9.10 14.59
CA THR A 54 -5.96 -8.83 15.08
C THR A 54 -5.05 -8.37 13.96
N ALA A 55 -5.10 -9.02 12.80
CA ALA A 55 -4.30 -8.67 11.63
C ALA A 55 -4.62 -7.26 11.13
N MET A 56 -5.89 -6.92 10.92
CA MET A 56 -6.29 -5.58 10.47
C MET A 56 -5.88 -4.50 11.47
N ARG A 57 -5.92 -4.79 12.77
CA ARG A 57 -5.49 -3.85 13.81
C ARG A 57 -3.98 -3.68 13.80
N ASP A 58 -3.22 -4.76 13.81
CA ASP A 58 -1.76 -4.74 13.87
C ASP A 58 -1.21 -4.02 12.64
N ILE A 59 -1.64 -4.37 11.41
CA ILE A 59 -1.12 -3.71 10.19
C ILE A 59 -1.58 -2.26 10.03
N ALA A 60 -2.61 -1.79 10.75
CA ALA A 60 -2.98 -0.38 10.72
C ALA A 60 -2.03 0.51 11.56
N HIS A 61 -1.29 -0.09 12.50
CA HIS A 61 -0.53 0.61 13.54
C HIS A 61 0.95 0.25 13.56
N LEU A 62 1.30 -0.96 13.13
CA LEU A 62 2.64 -1.53 13.18
C LEU A 62 3.15 -1.82 11.77
N LEU A 63 4.47 -1.90 11.62
CA LEU A 63 5.17 -2.20 10.37
C LEU A 63 6.13 -3.36 10.58
N ARG A 64 6.58 -3.97 9.48
CA ARG A 64 7.63 -5.00 9.52
C ARG A 64 8.96 -4.38 9.98
N PRO A 65 9.75 -5.07 10.82
CA PRO A 65 11.10 -4.65 11.18
C PRO A 65 12.00 -4.38 9.97
N ALA A 66 11.88 -5.18 8.91
CA ALA A 66 12.65 -5.04 7.68
C ALA A 66 12.31 -3.73 6.92
N HIS A 67 11.06 -3.28 6.94
CA HIS A 67 10.67 -2.00 6.36
C HIS A 67 11.28 -0.85 7.17
N LEU A 68 11.09 -0.85 8.50
CA LEU A 68 11.62 0.19 9.39
C LEU A 68 13.15 0.31 9.32
N ALA A 69 13.86 -0.82 9.21
CA ALA A 69 15.31 -0.83 9.01
C ALA A 69 15.71 -0.14 7.69
N GLN A 70 14.95 -0.33 6.61
CA GLN A 70 15.20 0.36 5.34
C GLN A 70 14.90 1.85 5.42
N VAL A 71 13.89 2.28 6.19
CA VAL A 71 13.66 3.71 6.45
C VAL A 71 14.81 4.31 7.27
N ARG A 72 15.27 3.62 8.35
CA ARG A 72 16.42 4.04 9.17
C ARG A 72 17.68 4.23 8.32
N LYS A 73 17.93 3.32 7.39
CA LYS A 73 19.11 3.35 6.51
C LYS A 73 19.21 4.64 5.70
N ILE A 74 18.08 5.26 5.34
CA ILE A 74 18.05 6.54 4.60
C ILE A 74 18.76 7.64 5.39
N LEU A 75 18.56 7.66 6.70
CA LEU A 75 19.17 8.66 7.58
C LEU A 75 20.69 8.49 7.72
N ASP A 76 21.20 7.27 7.55
CA ASP A 76 22.63 6.93 7.66
C ASP A 76 23.39 6.96 6.33
N ASP A 77 22.70 7.08 5.21
CA ASP A 77 23.32 7.07 3.89
C ASP A 77 23.80 8.47 3.52
N ASP A 78 25.11 8.68 3.39
CA ASP A 78 25.72 9.95 2.98
C ASP A 78 25.24 10.44 1.60
N GLU A 79 24.82 9.54 0.72
CA GLU A 79 24.29 9.89 -0.61
C GLU A 79 22.79 10.24 -0.61
N ALA A 80 22.09 10.10 0.53
CA ALA A 80 20.72 10.56 0.65
C ALA A 80 20.65 12.10 0.55
N SER A 81 19.60 12.63 -0.07
CA SER A 81 19.35 14.07 -0.02
C SER A 81 18.83 14.50 1.36
N ASP A 82 18.92 15.78 1.69
CA ASP A 82 18.33 16.31 2.93
C ASP A 82 16.80 16.09 2.96
N ASN A 83 16.16 16.16 1.80
CA ASN A 83 14.73 15.85 1.64
C ASN A 83 14.44 14.36 1.87
N ASP A 84 15.30 13.45 1.41
CA ASP A 84 15.16 12.01 1.68
C ASP A 84 15.20 11.75 3.20
N ARG A 85 16.19 12.36 3.89
CA ARG A 85 16.33 12.23 5.34
C ARG A 85 15.16 12.86 6.10
N PHE A 86 14.71 14.03 5.68
CA PHE A 86 13.54 14.71 6.26
C PHE A 86 12.29 13.83 6.18
N VAL A 87 11.98 13.30 4.99
CA VAL A 87 10.83 12.41 4.79
C VAL A 87 10.97 11.12 5.60
N ALA A 88 12.14 10.48 5.59
CA ALA A 88 12.39 9.27 6.36
C ALA A 88 12.20 9.48 7.87
N LEU A 89 12.67 10.62 8.40
CA LEU A 89 12.50 10.97 9.80
C LEU A 89 11.02 11.14 10.18
N ASP A 90 10.24 11.84 9.35
CA ASP A 90 8.81 12.02 9.60
C ASP A 90 8.02 10.72 9.47
N LEU A 91 8.42 9.82 8.56
CA LEU A 91 7.85 8.47 8.48
C LEU A 91 8.12 7.66 9.76
N LEU A 92 9.34 7.70 10.31
CA LEU A 92 9.68 7.01 11.55
C LEU A 92 8.95 7.59 12.77
N LYS A 93 8.85 8.92 12.87
CA LYS A 93 8.04 9.59 13.90
C LYS A 93 6.58 9.15 13.82
N ASN A 94 6.03 9.09 12.61
CA ASN A 94 4.67 8.64 12.36
C ASN A 94 4.47 7.17 12.76
N SER A 95 5.42 6.28 12.44
CA SER A 95 5.39 4.88 12.90
C SER A 95 5.40 4.78 14.42
N ASN A 96 6.19 5.62 15.10
CA ASN A 96 6.22 5.68 16.57
C ASN A 96 4.89 6.13 17.18
N ILE A 97 4.26 7.16 16.60
CA ILE A 97 2.91 7.60 17.01
C ILE A 97 1.88 6.48 16.79
N ALA A 98 1.93 5.82 15.62
CA ALA A 98 0.98 4.80 15.24
C ALA A 98 1.07 3.55 16.13
N ALA A 99 2.27 3.16 16.56
CA ALA A 99 2.48 2.03 17.47
C ALA A 99 1.78 2.18 18.83
N GLY A 100 1.38 3.40 19.21
CA GLY A 100 0.50 3.64 20.37
C GLY A 100 -0.91 3.05 20.21
N GLY A 101 -1.31 2.61 19.01
CA GLY A 101 -2.57 1.89 18.77
C GLY A 101 -3.83 2.76 18.80
N ILE A 102 -3.69 4.08 18.79
CA ILE A 102 -4.81 5.05 18.82
C ILE A 102 -5.02 5.69 17.45
N LEU A 103 -3.97 6.27 16.87
CA LEU A 103 -3.99 6.87 15.54
C LEU A 103 -3.39 5.87 14.54
N PRO A 104 -4.07 5.53 13.43
CA PRO A 104 -3.47 4.68 12.41
C PRO A 104 -2.35 5.44 11.69
N MET A 105 -1.36 4.72 11.16
CA MET A 105 -0.21 5.33 10.48
C MET A 105 -0.57 6.17 9.24
N CYS A 106 -1.77 5.98 8.69
CA CYS A 106 -2.23 6.65 7.48
C CYS A 106 -3.74 6.88 7.59
N GLN A 107 -4.20 8.05 7.14
CA GLN A 107 -5.63 8.38 7.03
C GLN A 107 -6.37 7.45 6.08
N ASP A 108 -5.68 6.96 5.05
CA ASP A 108 -6.19 5.92 4.18
C ASP A 108 -5.88 4.55 4.78
N THR A 109 -6.78 4.07 5.63
CA THR A 109 -6.66 2.74 6.25
C THR A 109 -6.82 1.59 5.25
N GLY A 110 -7.18 1.91 4.00
CA GLY A 110 -7.11 1.00 2.86
C GLY A 110 -8.26 0.02 2.75
N THR A 111 -8.25 -0.73 1.66
CA THR A 111 -9.13 -1.88 1.44
C THR A 111 -8.55 -3.09 2.18
N ALA A 112 -9.39 -3.79 2.95
CA ALA A 112 -9.02 -5.06 3.56
C ALA A 112 -8.95 -6.15 2.48
N ILE A 113 -7.79 -6.78 2.33
CA ILE A 113 -7.55 -7.88 1.40
C ILE A 113 -7.02 -9.08 2.18
N ILE A 114 -7.62 -10.24 1.97
CA ILE A 114 -7.29 -11.49 2.65
C ILE A 114 -7.08 -12.56 1.59
N SER A 115 -5.83 -12.98 1.38
CA SER A 115 -5.50 -14.15 0.59
C SER A 115 -5.31 -15.34 1.53
N ALA A 116 -6.20 -16.32 1.46
CA ALA A 116 -6.19 -17.48 2.32
C ALA A 116 -5.90 -18.76 1.53
N TYR A 117 -5.24 -19.72 2.17
CA TYR A 117 -4.87 -21.01 1.60
C TYR A 117 -5.27 -22.09 2.60
N LYS A 118 -6.38 -22.77 2.28
CA LYS A 118 -7.02 -23.76 3.13
C LYS A 118 -6.51 -25.15 2.79
N GLY A 119 -5.79 -25.77 3.73
CA GLY A 119 -5.39 -27.16 3.64
C GLY A 119 -6.59 -28.09 3.51
N GLN A 120 -6.45 -29.15 2.71
CA GLN A 120 -7.46 -30.20 2.55
C GLN A 120 -7.91 -30.80 3.89
N GLN A 121 -7.02 -30.85 4.88
CA GLN A 121 -7.30 -31.40 6.21
C GLN A 121 -7.91 -30.37 7.18
N VAL A 122 -8.32 -29.18 6.71
CA VAL A 122 -8.90 -28.11 7.53
C VAL A 122 -10.41 -28.01 7.35
N TRP A 123 -11.15 -28.19 8.43
CA TRP A 123 -12.61 -28.08 8.48
C TRP A 123 -13.06 -26.88 9.31
N THR A 124 -13.78 -25.95 8.68
CA THR A 124 -14.28 -24.72 9.32
C THR A 124 -15.78 -24.69 9.54
N GLY A 125 -16.52 -25.68 9.02
CA GLY A 125 -17.98 -25.62 8.92
C GLY A 125 -18.50 -24.75 7.77
N GLY A 126 -17.62 -24.08 7.00
CA GLY A 126 -17.98 -23.19 5.89
C GLY A 126 -18.12 -21.72 6.33
N ALA A 127 -18.62 -20.88 5.42
CA ALA A 127 -18.81 -19.44 5.65
C ALA A 127 -17.54 -18.67 6.09
N ASP A 128 -16.35 -19.18 5.74
CA ASP A 128 -15.06 -18.59 6.09
C ASP A 128 -14.97 -17.09 5.75
N GLU A 129 -15.48 -16.69 4.58
CA GLU A 129 -15.53 -15.29 4.15
C GLU A 129 -16.32 -14.40 5.11
N ALA A 130 -17.44 -14.90 5.65
CA ALA A 130 -18.27 -14.15 6.58
C ALA A 130 -17.55 -13.92 7.91
N ALA A 131 -16.90 -14.95 8.46
CA ALA A 131 -16.13 -14.84 9.70
C ALA A 131 -14.91 -13.91 9.55
N LEU A 132 -14.19 -14.02 8.43
CA LEU A 132 -13.09 -13.12 8.11
C LEU A 132 -13.58 -11.66 7.95
N ALA A 133 -14.70 -11.44 7.27
CA ALA A 133 -15.31 -10.12 7.11
C ALA A 133 -15.84 -9.54 8.43
N GLU A 134 -16.33 -10.37 9.34
CA GLU A 134 -16.71 -9.96 10.70
C GLU A 134 -15.50 -9.42 11.48
N GLY A 135 -14.34 -10.07 11.36
CA GLY A 135 -13.10 -9.56 11.98
C GLY A 135 -12.66 -8.21 11.42
N VAL A 136 -12.84 -7.99 10.11
CA VAL A 136 -12.63 -6.67 9.47
C VAL A 136 -13.62 -5.66 10.03
N LEU A 137 -14.93 -5.95 10.00
CA LEU A 137 -15.98 -5.07 10.52
C LEU A 137 -15.71 -4.66 11.96
N LYS A 138 -15.39 -5.63 12.82
CA LYS A 138 -15.08 -5.41 14.23
C LYS A 138 -13.95 -4.40 14.39
N THR A 139 -12.83 -4.61 13.70
CA THR A 139 -11.66 -3.74 13.81
C THR A 139 -11.95 -2.33 13.33
N TYR A 140 -12.60 -2.21 12.17
CA TYR A 140 -12.95 -0.91 11.61
C TYR A 140 -14.01 -0.19 12.45
N GLY A 141 -14.90 -0.91 13.13
CA GLY A 141 -15.86 -0.35 14.09
C GLY A 141 -15.20 0.14 15.38
N GLU A 142 -14.36 -0.69 16.00
CA GLU A 142 -13.78 -0.48 17.34
C GLU A 142 -12.52 0.39 17.37
N SER A 143 -11.81 0.53 16.24
CA SER A 143 -10.59 1.34 16.12
C SER A 143 -10.85 2.65 15.37
N ASN A 144 -9.95 3.63 15.51
CA ASN A 144 -10.06 4.95 14.86
C ASN A 144 -9.63 4.93 13.38
N LEU A 145 -10.14 3.95 12.62
CA LEU A 145 -9.85 3.77 11.20
C LEU A 145 -10.82 4.56 10.30
N ARG A 146 -10.70 4.45 8.98
CA ARG A 146 -11.56 5.14 8.01
C ARG A 146 -12.39 4.17 7.18
N TYR A 147 -13.66 4.51 6.94
CA TYR A 147 -14.53 3.81 6.00
C TYR A 147 -14.32 4.38 4.58
N SER A 148 -13.66 3.61 3.74
CA SER A 148 -13.19 4.03 2.41
C SER A 148 -13.88 3.31 1.26
N MET A 149 -14.65 2.25 1.55
CA MET A 149 -15.38 1.51 0.54
C MET A 149 -16.66 2.24 0.12
N VAL A 150 -16.88 2.28 -1.19
CA VAL A 150 -17.97 2.99 -1.84
C VAL A 150 -18.72 1.96 -2.68
N ALA A 151 -20.02 1.80 -2.44
CA ALA A 151 -20.88 0.87 -3.13
C ALA A 151 -21.64 1.58 -4.25
N PRO A 152 -21.66 1.03 -5.48
CA PRO A 152 -22.51 1.54 -6.55
C PRO A 152 -23.96 1.15 -6.29
N GLU A 153 -24.85 2.13 -6.21
CA GLU A 153 -26.31 1.92 -6.22
C GLU A 153 -26.82 1.78 -7.66
N ASP A 154 -26.24 2.57 -8.55
CA ASP A 154 -26.36 2.47 -10.00
C ASP A 154 -25.01 2.82 -10.66
N MET A 155 -24.99 3.14 -11.95
CA MET A 155 -23.75 3.47 -12.68
C MET A 155 -23.04 4.74 -12.17
N TYR A 156 -23.78 5.70 -11.61
CA TYR A 156 -23.28 7.03 -11.24
C TYR A 156 -23.53 7.38 -9.77
N THR A 157 -24.56 6.78 -9.17
CA THR A 157 -24.91 6.99 -7.77
C THR A 157 -24.14 6.02 -6.87
N GLU A 158 -23.50 6.57 -5.86
CA GLU A 158 -22.62 5.83 -4.95
C GLU A 158 -22.89 6.20 -3.49
N THR A 159 -22.78 5.21 -2.60
CA THR A 159 -22.93 5.39 -1.15
C THR A 159 -21.75 4.75 -0.42
N ASN A 160 -21.20 5.45 0.58
CA ASN A 160 -20.18 4.87 1.46
C ASN A 160 -20.82 3.76 2.32
N THR A 161 -20.18 2.61 2.42
CA THR A 161 -20.77 1.47 3.16
C THR A 161 -20.80 1.67 4.68
N GLY A 162 -20.12 2.70 5.19
CA GLY A 162 -20.14 3.08 6.60
C GLY A 162 -19.37 2.14 7.53
N ASN A 163 -18.65 1.16 6.96
CA ASN A 163 -17.95 0.13 7.73
C ASN A 163 -16.68 -0.43 7.06
N ASN A 164 -16.29 0.12 5.91
CA ASN A 164 -15.15 -0.33 5.09
C ASN A 164 -15.25 -1.75 4.50
N LEU A 165 -16.44 -2.36 4.51
CA LEU A 165 -16.73 -3.57 3.75
C LEU A 165 -17.30 -3.22 2.36
N PRO A 166 -17.28 -4.16 1.39
CA PRO A 166 -16.74 -5.53 1.47
C PRO A 166 -15.21 -5.57 1.53
N ALA A 167 -14.68 -6.59 2.19
CA ALA A 167 -13.28 -6.98 2.05
C ALA A 167 -13.10 -7.84 0.78
N GLN A 168 -11.91 -7.80 0.17
CA GLN A 168 -11.54 -8.79 -0.84
C GLN A 168 -11.05 -10.05 -0.13
N ILE A 169 -11.72 -11.17 -0.30
CA ILE A 169 -11.38 -12.44 0.35
C ILE A 169 -11.23 -13.52 -0.72
N ASP A 170 -10.01 -14.02 -0.88
CA ASP A 170 -9.67 -15.05 -1.87
C ASP A 170 -9.18 -16.30 -1.15
N ILE A 171 -10.00 -17.36 -1.11
CA ILE A 171 -9.66 -18.62 -0.43
C ILE A 171 -9.29 -19.68 -1.46
N GLN A 172 -8.06 -20.18 -1.40
CA GLN A 172 -7.51 -21.21 -2.29
C GLN A 172 -7.44 -22.54 -1.57
N ALA A 173 -7.88 -23.62 -2.23
CA ALA A 173 -7.68 -24.97 -1.73
C ALA A 173 -6.22 -25.40 -1.98
N ILE A 174 -5.56 -25.91 -0.95
CA ILE A 174 -4.21 -26.46 -1.00
C ILE A 174 -4.14 -27.79 -0.25
N ASP A 175 -3.05 -28.53 -0.40
CA ASP A 175 -2.79 -29.71 0.40
C ASP A 175 -2.35 -29.35 1.84
N GLY A 176 -2.47 -30.31 2.75
CA GLY A 176 -1.95 -30.22 4.13
C GLY A 176 -3.00 -29.87 5.19
N GLU A 177 -2.51 -29.68 6.41
CA GLU A 177 -3.28 -29.57 7.67
C GLU A 177 -3.27 -28.16 8.28
N GLN A 178 -2.97 -27.15 7.47
CA GLN A 178 -2.85 -25.76 7.94
C GLN A 178 -3.77 -24.85 7.14
N TYR A 179 -4.26 -23.81 7.81
CA TYR A 179 -4.93 -22.69 7.14
C TYR A 179 -3.99 -21.49 7.18
N LYS A 180 -3.50 -21.05 6.02
CA LYS A 180 -2.53 -19.95 5.90
C LYS A 180 -3.18 -18.70 5.35
N PHE A 181 -2.71 -17.54 5.75
CA PHE A 181 -3.28 -16.25 5.41
C PHE A 181 -2.19 -15.23 5.11
N LEU A 182 -2.48 -14.34 4.17
CA LEU A 182 -1.82 -13.07 3.97
C LEU A 182 -2.88 -11.98 4.05
N PHE A 183 -2.78 -11.17 5.09
CA PHE A 183 -3.64 -10.02 5.33
C PHE A 183 -2.97 -8.76 4.79
N MET A 184 -3.73 -7.88 4.14
CA MET A 184 -3.24 -6.59 3.69
C MET A 184 -4.27 -5.48 3.93
N ALA A 185 -3.78 -4.29 4.25
CA ALA A 185 -4.56 -3.06 4.26
C ALA A 185 -4.06 -2.15 3.13
N LYS A 186 -4.53 -2.39 1.90
CA LYS A 186 -3.96 -1.72 0.72
C LYS A 186 -4.57 -0.34 0.51
N GLY A 187 -3.75 0.70 0.64
CA GLY A 187 -4.18 2.08 0.39
C GLY A 187 -4.49 2.30 -1.10
N GLY A 188 -5.57 3.05 -1.39
CA GLY A 188 -6.07 3.27 -2.75
C GLY A 188 -5.04 3.93 -3.66
N GLY A 189 -4.22 4.85 -3.12
CA GLY A 189 -3.14 5.49 -3.88
C GLY A 189 -2.11 4.50 -4.43
N SER A 190 -1.71 3.51 -3.62
CA SER A 190 -0.78 2.44 -4.06
C SER A 190 -1.47 1.40 -4.95
N ALA A 191 -2.75 1.12 -4.71
CA ALA A 191 -3.55 0.24 -5.57
C ALA A 191 -3.66 0.80 -7.00
N ASN A 192 -3.90 2.12 -7.13
CA ASN A 192 -3.97 2.83 -8.41
C ASN A 192 -2.64 2.89 -9.17
N LYS A 193 -1.51 2.57 -8.50
CA LYS A 193 -0.18 2.44 -9.10
C LYS A 193 0.20 0.99 -9.35
N SER A 194 -0.80 0.14 -9.62
CA SER A 194 -0.63 -1.21 -10.14
C SER A 194 -1.02 -1.23 -11.61
N PHE A 195 -0.05 -1.30 -12.51
CA PHE A 195 -0.24 -1.17 -13.95
C PHE A 195 0.02 -2.48 -14.68
N LEU A 196 -0.81 -2.75 -15.68
CA LEU A 196 -0.65 -3.85 -16.62
C LEU A 196 -0.27 -3.30 -17.99
N TYR A 197 0.77 -3.87 -18.59
CA TYR A 197 1.20 -3.55 -19.94
C TYR A 197 1.21 -4.81 -20.78
N GLN A 198 0.49 -4.78 -21.91
CA GLN A 198 0.51 -5.87 -22.87
C GLN A 198 1.70 -5.69 -23.81
N GLN A 199 2.74 -6.50 -23.61
CA GLN A 199 3.98 -6.45 -24.38
C GLN A 199 4.15 -7.72 -25.21
N THR A 200 5.22 -7.78 -25.99
CA THR A 200 5.53 -8.93 -26.86
C THR A 200 6.94 -9.46 -26.59
N LYS A 201 7.32 -10.55 -27.27
CA LYS A 201 8.68 -11.09 -27.20
C LYS A 201 9.75 -10.06 -27.62
N ALA A 202 9.42 -9.06 -28.42
CA ALA A 202 10.36 -8.00 -28.81
C ALA A 202 10.92 -7.23 -27.60
N LEU A 203 10.15 -7.12 -26.51
CA LEU A 203 10.61 -6.48 -25.27
C LEU A 203 11.72 -7.27 -24.55
N LEU A 204 11.78 -8.59 -24.72
CA LEU A 204 12.63 -9.48 -23.92
C LEU A 204 14.07 -9.55 -24.46
N ASN A 205 14.74 -8.41 -24.42
CA ASN A 205 16.18 -8.21 -24.55
C ASN A 205 16.61 -7.07 -23.59
N PRO A 206 17.89 -7.01 -23.18
CA PRO A 206 18.34 -6.06 -22.14
C PRO A 206 17.98 -4.60 -22.43
N ASP A 207 18.30 -4.10 -23.62
CA ASP A 207 18.13 -2.69 -23.97
C ASP A 207 16.65 -2.29 -24.00
N SER A 208 15.81 -3.09 -24.65
CA SER A 208 14.38 -2.80 -24.77
C SER A 208 13.67 -2.89 -23.41
N LEU A 209 14.03 -3.88 -22.60
CA LEU A 209 13.44 -4.06 -21.28
C LEU A 209 13.83 -2.92 -20.34
N MET A 210 15.10 -2.54 -20.31
CA MET A 210 15.56 -1.46 -19.45
C MET A 210 14.98 -0.10 -19.85
N ALA A 211 14.93 0.22 -21.15
CA ALA A 211 14.30 1.44 -21.63
C ALA A 211 12.80 1.49 -21.27
N PHE A 212 12.10 0.37 -21.44
CA PHE A 212 10.70 0.25 -21.03
C PHE A 212 10.51 0.44 -19.52
N LEU A 213 11.35 -0.20 -18.70
CA LEU A 213 11.23 -0.10 -17.25
C LEU A 213 11.54 1.30 -16.75
N ASP A 214 12.59 1.97 -17.25
CA ASP A 214 12.88 3.37 -16.92
C ASP A 214 11.67 4.27 -17.21
N GLU A 215 11.12 4.18 -18.43
CA GLU A 215 9.96 4.96 -18.83
C GLU A 215 8.76 4.70 -17.91
N LYS A 216 8.40 3.42 -17.69
CA LYS A 216 7.17 3.07 -16.96
C LYS A 216 7.29 3.30 -15.45
N ILE A 217 8.45 3.07 -14.85
CA ILE A 217 8.67 3.32 -13.42
C ILE A 217 8.57 4.81 -13.12
N ARG A 218 9.05 5.70 -14.01
CA ARG A 218 8.87 7.16 -13.85
C ARG A 218 7.39 7.57 -13.80
N THR A 219 6.50 6.86 -14.50
CA THR A 219 5.05 7.14 -14.47
C THR A 219 4.38 6.83 -13.12
N LEU A 220 5.04 6.08 -12.23
CA LEU A 220 4.57 5.92 -10.86
C LEU A 220 4.53 7.28 -10.16
N GLY A 221 5.54 8.11 -10.39
CA GLY A 221 5.72 9.40 -9.74
C GLY A 221 5.76 9.29 -8.22
N THR A 222 5.53 10.38 -7.51
CA THR A 222 5.49 10.46 -6.05
C THR A 222 4.07 10.31 -5.48
N ALA A 223 3.10 10.08 -6.37
CA ALA A 223 1.68 9.99 -6.08
C ALA A 223 1.24 8.85 -5.15
N ALA A 224 2.08 7.85 -4.89
CA ALA A 224 1.80 6.75 -3.97
C ALA A 224 2.67 6.77 -2.70
N CYS A 225 3.30 7.90 -2.34
CA CYS A 225 4.18 8.03 -1.16
C CYS A 225 5.39 7.07 -1.20
N PRO A 226 6.41 7.36 -2.03
CA PRO A 226 7.71 6.72 -1.92
C PRO A 226 8.39 7.06 -0.56
N PRO A 227 9.38 6.27 -0.11
CA PRO A 227 10.07 5.23 -0.88
C PRO A 227 9.25 3.94 -1.08
N TYR A 228 9.31 3.37 -2.28
CA TYR A 228 8.50 2.20 -2.65
C TYR A 228 9.18 0.87 -2.39
N HIS A 229 8.39 -0.16 -2.04
CA HIS A 229 8.74 -1.54 -2.37
C HIS A 229 8.23 -1.83 -3.78
N LEU A 230 9.11 -1.76 -4.78
CA LEU A 230 8.74 -1.89 -6.18
C LEU A 230 8.64 -3.37 -6.57
N ALA A 231 7.55 -3.76 -7.25
CA ALA A 231 7.37 -5.09 -7.79
C ALA A 231 7.18 -5.04 -9.31
N ILE A 232 7.93 -5.87 -10.01
CA ILE A 232 7.87 -6.03 -11.47
C ILE A 232 7.66 -7.51 -11.76
N VAL A 233 6.66 -7.82 -12.59
CA VAL A 233 6.38 -9.18 -13.05
C VAL A 233 6.45 -9.21 -14.57
N ILE A 234 7.30 -10.08 -15.12
CA ILE A 234 7.49 -10.23 -16.57
C ILE A 234 6.98 -11.60 -17.00
N GLY A 235 5.95 -11.61 -17.84
CA GLY A 235 5.23 -12.83 -18.22
C GLY A 235 4.07 -13.11 -17.26
N GLY A 236 3.46 -14.28 -17.43
CA GLY A 236 2.23 -14.67 -16.76
C GLY A 236 1.34 -15.46 -17.71
N THR A 237 0.51 -16.32 -17.14
CA THR A 237 -0.48 -17.12 -17.89
C THR A 237 -1.66 -16.28 -18.35
N SER A 238 -1.95 -15.19 -17.64
CA SER A 238 -2.98 -14.21 -17.98
C SER A 238 -2.69 -12.85 -17.33
N ALA A 239 -3.50 -11.85 -17.67
CA ALA A 239 -3.41 -10.50 -17.11
C ALA A 239 -3.61 -10.51 -15.58
N GLU A 240 -4.66 -11.15 -15.11
CA GLU A 240 -5.04 -11.28 -13.71
C GLU A 240 -4.01 -12.10 -12.91
N ALA A 241 -3.44 -13.16 -13.48
CA ALA A 241 -2.35 -13.91 -12.86
C ALA A 241 -1.09 -13.05 -12.69
N THR A 242 -0.76 -12.23 -13.69
CA THR A 242 0.35 -11.28 -13.65
C THR A 242 0.13 -10.27 -12.53
N MET A 243 -1.04 -9.63 -12.48
CA MET A 243 -1.33 -8.59 -11.48
C MET A 243 -1.47 -9.15 -10.06
N LYS A 244 -2.01 -10.36 -9.89
CA LYS A 244 -1.97 -11.06 -8.60
C LYS A 244 -0.53 -11.31 -8.15
N THR A 245 0.34 -11.72 -9.06
CA THR A 245 1.76 -11.94 -8.76
C THR A 245 2.46 -10.63 -8.39
N VAL A 246 2.15 -9.51 -9.07
CA VAL A 246 2.66 -8.17 -8.71
C VAL A 246 2.25 -7.82 -7.28
N LYS A 247 0.98 -8.05 -6.93
CA LYS A 247 0.46 -7.79 -5.58
C LYS A 247 1.27 -8.55 -4.53
N LEU A 248 1.43 -9.85 -4.72
CA LEU A 248 2.16 -10.73 -3.79
C LEU A 248 3.65 -10.36 -3.70
N ALA A 249 4.29 -10.07 -4.84
CA ALA A 249 5.68 -9.61 -4.87
C ALA A 249 5.87 -8.27 -4.14
N SER A 250 4.93 -7.33 -4.28
CA SER A 250 4.98 -6.03 -3.58
C SER A 250 4.83 -6.15 -2.07
N ALA A 251 4.23 -7.25 -1.59
CA ALA A 251 4.08 -7.58 -0.18
C ALA A 251 5.22 -8.48 0.35
N HIS A 252 6.27 -8.70 -0.46
CA HIS A 252 7.39 -9.62 -0.20
C HIS A 252 6.95 -11.07 0.09
N TYR A 253 5.75 -11.48 -0.33
CA TYR A 253 5.24 -12.84 -0.13
C TYR A 253 5.99 -13.89 -0.95
N LEU A 254 6.69 -13.46 -2.00
CA LEU A 254 7.35 -14.31 -2.98
C LEU A 254 8.88 -14.31 -2.83
N ASP A 255 9.39 -13.85 -1.69
CA ASP A 255 10.83 -13.67 -1.47
C ASP A 255 11.63 -14.97 -1.48
N GLY A 256 10.96 -16.08 -1.12
CA GLY A 256 11.48 -17.44 -1.12
C GLY A 256 11.36 -18.22 -2.43
N LEU A 257 10.99 -17.54 -3.53
CA LEU A 257 11.04 -18.14 -4.87
C LEU A 257 12.49 -18.50 -5.25
N PRO A 258 12.70 -19.51 -6.12
CA PRO A 258 14.04 -19.83 -6.63
C PRO A 258 14.63 -18.65 -7.42
N ASP A 259 15.96 -18.61 -7.51
CA ASP A 259 16.68 -17.54 -8.21
C ASP A 259 16.80 -17.78 -9.73
N GLN A 260 16.41 -18.97 -10.21
CA GLN A 260 16.50 -19.35 -11.62
C GLN A 260 15.26 -20.11 -12.08
N GLY A 261 14.90 -19.91 -13.34
CA GLY A 261 13.86 -20.69 -14.01
C GLY A 261 14.32 -22.11 -14.37
N ASN A 262 13.43 -22.89 -14.97
CA ASN A 262 13.75 -24.21 -15.52
C ASN A 262 12.94 -24.47 -16.81
N GLU A 263 13.21 -25.60 -17.45
CA GLU A 263 12.53 -26.02 -18.69
C GLU A 263 11.03 -26.33 -18.51
N TYR A 264 10.57 -26.50 -17.26
CA TYR A 264 9.17 -26.78 -16.92
C TYR A 264 8.35 -25.51 -16.66
N GLY A 265 8.98 -24.33 -16.74
CA GLY A 265 8.30 -23.04 -16.62
C GLY A 265 7.99 -22.61 -15.19
N GLN A 266 8.82 -22.98 -14.20
CA GLN A 266 8.70 -22.40 -12.86
C GLN A 266 8.94 -20.88 -12.89
N GLY A 267 8.18 -20.13 -12.10
CA GLY A 267 8.45 -18.74 -11.80
C GLY A 267 9.69 -18.59 -10.91
N PHE A 268 10.44 -17.51 -11.09
CA PHE A 268 11.66 -17.26 -10.31
C PHE A 268 11.84 -15.78 -10.01
N ARG A 269 12.62 -15.49 -8.97
CA ARG A 269 13.01 -14.14 -8.54
C ARG A 269 14.36 -13.78 -9.14
N ASP A 270 14.40 -12.73 -9.95
CA ASP A 270 15.59 -12.31 -10.69
C ASP A 270 16.37 -11.24 -9.89
N ARG A 271 17.33 -11.69 -9.07
CA ARG A 271 18.10 -10.80 -8.18
C ARG A 271 19.04 -9.85 -8.90
N GLU A 272 19.55 -10.25 -10.06
CA GLU A 272 20.41 -9.40 -10.89
C GLU A 272 19.59 -8.23 -11.43
N MET A 273 18.39 -8.52 -11.93
CA MET A 273 17.47 -7.49 -12.42
C MET A 273 16.96 -6.60 -11.27
N GLU A 274 16.70 -7.14 -10.08
CA GLU A 274 16.37 -6.33 -8.89
C GLU A 274 17.44 -5.29 -8.57
N ALA A 275 18.71 -5.70 -8.53
CA ALA A 275 19.82 -4.78 -8.25
C ALA A 275 19.97 -3.73 -9.35
N THR A 276 19.86 -4.14 -10.61
CA THR A 276 19.94 -3.25 -11.78
C THR A 276 18.83 -2.20 -11.77
N VAL A 277 17.59 -2.62 -11.54
CA VAL A 277 16.44 -1.72 -11.46
C VAL A 277 16.54 -0.80 -10.25
N LEU A 278 16.95 -1.31 -9.08
CA LEU A 278 17.12 -0.48 -7.88
C LEU A 278 18.13 0.64 -8.14
N LYS A 279 19.29 0.32 -8.74
CA LYS A 279 20.28 1.34 -9.10
C LYS A 279 19.71 2.36 -10.08
N MET A 280 19.00 1.91 -11.11
CA MET A 280 18.31 2.81 -12.04
C MET A 280 17.33 3.74 -11.31
N THR A 281 16.54 3.24 -10.35
CA THR A 281 15.60 4.08 -9.57
C THR A 281 16.31 5.12 -8.69
N GLN A 282 17.48 4.79 -8.16
CA GLN A 282 18.32 5.70 -7.37
C GLN A 282 18.87 6.85 -8.22
N ASP A 283 19.15 6.58 -9.49
CA ASP A 283 19.70 7.55 -10.43
C ASP A 283 18.61 8.43 -11.09
N MET A 284 17.31 8.20 -10.80
CA MET A 284 16.21 8.99 -11.39
C MET A 284 16.11 10.42 -10.85
N GLY A 285 16.68 10.68 -9.66
CA GLY A 285 16.60 11.97 -8.97
C GLY A 285 15.23 12.32 -8.39
N ILE A 286 14.26 11.38 -8.38
CA ILE A 286 12.91 11.59 -7.85
C ILE A 286 12.91 11.54 -6.31
N GLY A 287 13.72 10.65 -5.73
CA GLY A 287 13.87 10.49 -4.28
C GLY A 287 12.59 10.11 -3.52
N ALA A 288 12.68 10.21 -2.20
CA ALA A 288 11.56 10.09 -1.30
C ALA A 288 10.71 11.38 -1.38
N GLN A 289 9.82 11.41 -2.36
CA GLN A 289 8.82 12.46 -2.62
C GLN A 289 9.36 13.78 -3.18
N PHE A 290 10.50 14.28 -2.69
CA PHE A 290 10.97 15.65 -2.97
C PHE A 290 12.40 15.72 -3.51
N GLY A 291 12.79 14.77 -4.35
CA GLY A 291 14.11 14.74 -5.00
C GLY A 291 15.18 14.09 -4.13
N GLY A 292 15.97 13.22 -4.75
CA GLY A 292 16.99 12.44 -4.04
C GLY A 292 17.18 11.05 -4.63
N LYS A 293 17.76 10.17 -3.82
CA LYS A 293 18.14 8.79 -4.13
C LYS A 293 17.01 7.80 -3.82
N TYR A 294 16.24 8.04 -2.76
CA TYR A 294 15.36 7.04 -2.18
C TYR A 294 13.95 6.99 -2.81
N PHE A 295 13.88 6.80 -4.13
CA PHE A 295 12.60 6.55 -4.79
C PHE A 295 12.01 5.17 -4.43
N CYS A 296 12.89 4.17 -4.26
CA CYS A 296 12.55 2.82 -3.84
C CYS A 296 13.39 2.43 -2.62
N HIS A 297 12.76 1.73 -1.67
CA HIS A 297 13.45 0.98 -0.62
C HIS A 297 14.19 -0.21 -1.24
N ASP A 298 13.44 -1.04 -1.98
CA ASP A 298 13.94 -2.21 -2.68
C ASP A 298 13.07 -2.56 -3.89
N VAL A 299 13.48 -3.58 -4.64
CA VAL A 299 12.80 -4.08 -5.84
C VAL A 299 12.59 -5.59 -5.71
N ARG A 300 11.48 -6.10 -6.26
CA ARG A 300 11.23 -7.51 -6.55
C ARG A 300 10.95 -7.69 -8.03
N VAL A 301 11.72 -8.54 -8.71
CA VAL A 301 11.51 -8.86 -10.13
C VAL A 301 11.17 -10.33 -10.26
N ILE A 302 9.93 -10.64 -10.62
CA ILE A 302 9.47 -12.03 -10.81
C ILE A 302 9.30 -12.32 -12.30
N ARG A 303 9.99 -13.35 -12.78
CA ARG A 303 9.86 -13.83 -14.16
C ARG A 303 8.97 -15.06 -14.19
N LEU A 304 7.92 -15.03 -15.01
CA LEU A 304 6.94 -16.11 -15.14
C LEU A 304 6.96 -16.74 -16.55
N PRO A 305 6.54 -18.00 -16.73
CA PRO A 305 6.23 -18.53 -18.06
C PRO A 305 5.15 -17.68 -18.75
N ARG A 306 5.06 -17.78 -20.08
CA ARG A 306 4.11 -17.03 -20.89
C ARG A 306 3.69 -17.85 -22.09
N HIS A 307 2.47 -17.61 -22.57
CA HIS A 307 2.06 -18.09 -23.88
C HIS A 307 2.98 -17.49 -24.98
N GLY A 308 3.28 -18.24 -26.04
CA GLY A 308 4.24 -17.83 -27.08
C GLY A 308 3.94 -16.46 -27.70
N ALA A 309 2.65 -16.15 -27.88
CA ALA A 309 2.14 -14.91 -28.45
C ALA A 309 1.94 -13.76 -27.43
N SER A 310 2.21 -13.97 -26.15
CA SER A 310 1.88 -13.01 -25.09
C SER A 310 3.12 -12.66 -24.26
N CYS A 311 3.18 -11.45 -23.74
CA CYS A 311 4.13 -11.06 -22.70
C CYS A 311 3.49 -9.97 -21.82
N PRO A 312 2.54 -10.33 -20.92
CA PRO A 312 2.03 -9.36 -19.96
C PRO A 312 3.17 -8.92 -19.03
N VAL A 313 3.23 -7.63 -18.73
CA VAL A 313 4.16 -7.07 -17.75
C VAL A 313 3.36 -6.28 -16.73
N GLY A 314 3.55 -6.61 -15.47
CA GLY A 314 2.91 -5.92 -14.36
C GLY A 314 3.94 -5.12 -13.56
N ILE A 315 3.59 -3.89 -13.18
CA ILE A 315 4.40 -3.05 -12.28
C ILE A 315 3.50 -2.56 -11.15
N GLY A 316 3.96 -2.66 -9.92
CA GLY A 316 3.21 -2.21 -8.74
C GLY A 316 4.12 -1.84 -7.59
N VAL A 317 3.55 -1.21 -6.56
CA VAL A 317 4.32 -0.77 -5.38
C VAL A 317 3.61 -1.10 -4.08
N SER A 318 4.39 -1.33 -3.02
CA SER A 318 3.97 -0.98 -1.66
C SER A 318 4.42 0.44 -1.34
N CYS A 319 3.55 1.21 -0.70
CA CYS A 319 3.83 2.60 -0.30
C CYS A 319 4.45 2.65 1.10
N SER A 320 4.72 3.86 1.61
CA SER A 320 5.18 4.04 3.00
C SER A 320 4.24 3.44 4.06
N ALA A 321 2.95 3.27 3.75
CA ALA A 321 2.03 2.46 4.56
C ALA A 321 2.14 0.98 4.12
N ASP A 322 3.27 0.36 4.41
CA ASP A 322 3.60 -1.03 4.04
C ASP A 322 2.90 -2.04 4.98
N ARG A 323 1.62 -2.28 4.72
CA ARG A 323 0.70 -2.92 5.66
C ARG A 323 0.25 -4.30 5.20
N GLN A 324 1.05 -5.30 5.58
CA GLN A 324 0.70 -6.71 5.46
C GLN A 324 1.23 -7.51 6.63
N CYS A 325 0.57 -8.63 6.92
CA CYS A 325 1.08 -9.62 7.86
C CYS A 325 0.62 -11.03 7.44
N LEU A 326 1.43 -12.03 7.77
CA LEU A 326 1.06 -13.43 7.62
C LEU A 326 0.24 -13.92 8.82
N GLY A 327 -0.60 -14.92 8.60
CA GLY A 327 -1.32 -15.65 9.63
C GLY A 327 -1.33 -17.14 9.32
N LYS A 328 -1.41 -17.98 10.35
CA LYS A 328 -1.67 -19.41 10.17
C LYS A 328 -2.47 -19.99 11.33
N ILE A 329 -3.29 -20.98 11.04
CA ILE A 329 -3.99 -21.81 12.01
C ILE A 329 -3.51 -23.24 11.82
N THR A 330 -3.10 -23.87 12.92
CA THR A 330 -2.57 -25.23 12.99
C THR A 330 -3.19 -25.97 14.16
N SER A 331 -2.83 -27.24 14.38
CA SER A 331 -3.19 -27.96 15.60
C SER A 331 -2.71 -27.30 16.89
N ASP A 332 -1.63 -26.52 16.81
CA ASP A 332 -0.99 -25.91 17.97
C ASP A 332 -1.60 -24.54 18.34
N GLY A 333 -2.52 -24.04 17.51
CA GLY A 333 -3.22 -22.77 17.74
C GLY A 333 -3.26 -21.84 16.53
N ILE A 334 -3.61 -20.60 16.84
CA ILE A 334 -3.75 -19.47 15.92
C ILE A 334 -2.51 -18.59 16.05
N PHE A 335 -1.80 -18.38 14.95
CA PHE A 335 -0.56 -17.63 14.90
C PHE A 335 -0.67 -16.46 13.93
N ILE A 336 0.00 -15.37 14.26
CA ILE A 336 0.15 -14.19 13.42
C ILE A 336 1.63 -13.79 13.33
N GLU A 337 2.04 -13.20 12.21
CA GLU A 337 3.35 -12.58 12.07
C GLU A 337 3.55 -11.51 13.15
N ASP A 338 4.70 -11.53 13.83
CA ASP A 338 5.04 -10.56 14.85
C ASP A 338 5.68 -9.32 14.22
N LEU A 339 4.93 -8.23 14.20
CA LEU A 339 5.36 -6.93 13.69
C LEU A 339 6.13 -6.14 14.75
N GLU A 340 6.78 -5.05 14.36
CA GLU A 340 7.53 -4.21 15.28
C GLU A 340 6.60 -3.45 16.23
N ARG A 341 6.79 -3.64 17.54
CA ARG A 341 6.03 -2.95 18.60
C ARG A 341 6.79 -1.80 19.25
N ASP A 342 8.11 -1.75 19.06
CA ASP A 342 8.97 -0.67 19.53
C ASP A 342 9.71 -0.03 18.34
N PRO A 343 9.00 0.73 17.47
CA PRO A 343 9.63 1.41 16.35
C PRO A 343 10.58 2.54 16.79
N ALA A 344 10.52 2.97 18.06
CA ALA A 344 11.37 4.06 18.57
C ALA A 344 12.87 3.73 18.46
N LYS A 345 13.25 2.45 18.51
CA LYS A 345 14.65 2.02 18.31
C LYS A 345 15.22 2.31 16.91
N TYR A 346 14.36 2.66 15.95
CA TYR A 346 14.75 3.09 14.61
C TYR A 346 14.79 4.62 14.47
N LEU A 347 14.44 5.40 15.49
CA LEU A 347 14.63 6.84 15.46
C LEU A 347 16.13 7.17 15.65
N PRO A 348 16.64 8.22 15.01
CA PRO A 348 17.98 8.71 15.30
C PRO A 348 18.05 9.30 16.72
N ASP A 349 19.26 9.39 17.26
CA ASP A 349 19.50 10.09 18.52
C ASP A 349 19.06 11.55 18.41
N VAL A 350 18.43 12.08 19.47
CA VAL A 350 18.04 13.49 19.53
C VAL A 350 19.30 14.34 19.73
N THR A 351 19.75 15.02 18.68
CA THR A 351 20.85 15.98 18.75
C THR A 351 20.34 17.41 18.48
N ASP A 352 21.03 18.41 19.03
CA ASP A 352 20.70 19.83 18.86
C ASP A 352 20.91 20.34 17.41
N ASP A 353 21.57 19.54 16.56
CA ASP A 353 21.98 19.90 15.20
C ASP A 353 20.85 19.83 14.15
N HIS A 354 19.70 19.21 14.48
CA HIS A 354 18.59 19.00 13.53
C HIS A 354 17.60 20.19 13.42
N LEU A 355 17.91 21.34 14.00
CA LEU A 355 16.98 22.48 14.10
C LEU A 355 17.08 23.52 12.97
N SER A 356 18.08 23.44 12.08
CA SER A 356 18.33 24.51 11.11
C SER A 356 18.17 24.08 9.66
N ASP A 357 16.92 24.02 9.23
CA ASP A 357 16.59 24.22 7.83
C ASP A 357 15.68 25.43 7.74
N THR A 358 16.01 26.37 6.86
CA THR A 358 15.23 27.60 6.68
C THR A 358 13.85 27.25 6.15
N VAL A 359 12.82 27.32 7.00
CA VAL A 359 11.41 27.15 6.61
C VAL A 359 10.74 28.51 6.56
N VAL A 360 10.04 28.78 5.46
CA VAL A 360 9.25 30.01 5.32
C VAL A 360 7.89 29.80 5.99
N ASN A 361 7.57 30.63 6.97
CA ASN A 361 6.24 30.62 7.60
C ASN A 361 5.25 31.40 6.74
N ILE A 362 4.12 30.76 6.42
CA ILE A 362 3.01 31.37 5.69
C ILE A 362 1.79 31.43 6.60
N ASP A 363 1.29 32.63 6.86
CA ASP A 363 0.05 32.87 7.58
C ASP A 363 -1.14 32.81 6.62
N LEU A 364 -1.99 31.80 6.80
CA LEU A 364 -3.21 31.54 6.05
C LEU A 364 -4.43 32.28 6.63
N GLY A 365 -4.27 33.05 7.70
CA GLY A 365 -5.28 33.94 8.24
C GLY A 365 -5.46 35.25 7.44
N GLN A 366 -4.58 35.49 6.45
CA GLN A 366 -4.62 36.66 5.58
C GLN A 366 -5.63 36.48 4.42
N PRO A 367 -6.10 37.57 3.79
CA PRO A 367 -6.86 37.49 2.54
C PRO A 367 -6.11 36.74 1.43
N MET A 368 -6.83 35.99 0.59
CA MET A 368 -6.23 35.19 -0.50
C MET A 368 -5.24 35.98 -1.40
N PRO A 369 -5.50 37.24 -1.81
CA PRO A 369 -4.53 38.01 -2.59
C PRO A 369 -3.19 38.22 -1.88
N ASP A 370 -3.19 38.37 -0.55
CA ASP A 370 -1.99 38.59 0.24
C ASP A 370 -1.21 37.28 0.43
N ILE A 371 -1.92 36.16 0.62
CA ILE A 371 -1.33 34.81 0.61
C ILE A 371 -0.63 34.57 -0.73
N LEU A 372 -1.30 34.86 -1.85
CA LEU A 372 -0.72 34.70 -3.20
C LEU A 372 0.50 35.61 -3.44
N ALA A 373 0.43 36.85 -2.96
CA ALA A 373 1.53 37.81 -3.07
C ALA A 373 2.76 37.35 -2.27
N GLU A 374 2.56 36.74 -1.09
CA GLU A 374 3.65 36.15 -0.32
C GLU A 374 4.23 34.91 -1.00
N LEU A 375 3.38 33.95 -1.40
CA LEU A 375 3.83 32.72 -2.08
C LEU A 375 4.61 33.02 -3.36
N SER A 376 4.23 34.07 -4.10
CA SER A 376 4.90 34.48 -5.35
C SER A 376 6.33 34.99 -5.17
N LYS A 377 6.77 35.26 -3.93
CA LYS A 377 8.16 35.67 -3.63
C LYS A 377 9.13 34.49 -3.63
N HIS A 378 8.62 33.27 -3.54
CA HIS A 378 9.41 32.07 -3.31
C HIS A 378 9.41 31.16 -4.55
N PRO A 379 10.57 30.62 -4.97
CA PRO A 379 10.62 29.68 -6.10
C PRO A 379 10.02 28.32 -5.71
N VAL A 380 9.71 27.50 -6.71
CA VAL A 380 9.38 26.08 -6.50
C VAL A 380 10.50 25.36 -5.75
N LYS A 381 10.15 24.29 -5.02
CA LYS A 381 11.01 23.55 -4.07
C LYS A 381 11.28 24.26 -2.73
N THR A 382 10.81 25.49 -2.52
CA THR A 382 10.88 26.16 -1.22
C THR A 382 10.02 25.42 -0.19
N ARG A 383 10.57 25.12 0.98
CA ARG A 383 9.85 24.48 2.08
C ARG A 383 9.06 25.52 2.88
N LEU A 384 7.79 25.23 3.12
CA LEU A 384 6.85 26.13 3.81
C LEU A 384 6.34 25.49 5.11
N SER A 385 6.04 26.34 6.10
CA SER A 385 5.28 26.01 7.30
C SER A 385 4.00 26.84 7.28
N LEU A 386 2.85 26.17 7.24
CA LEU A 386 1.56 26.83 7.05
C LEU A 386 0.84 26.96 8.40
N ASN A 387 0.33 28.14 8.72
CA ASN A 387 -0.46 28.37 9.94
C ASN A 387 -1.80 29.04 9.57
N GLY A 388 -2.93 28.46 9.95
CA GLY A 388 -4.25 29.05 9.75
C GLY A 388 -5.28 28.06 9.21
N THR A 389 -6.29 28.56 8.50
CA THR A 389 -7.47 27.77 8.09
C THR A 389 -7.25 27.10 6.72
N LEU A 390 -7.64 25.82 6.63
CA LEU A 390 -7.68 25.04 5.39
C LEU A 390 -9.08 24.49 5.17
N ILE A 391 -9.57 24.56 3.94
CA ILE A 391 -10.77 23.83 3.54
C ILE A 391 -10.39 22.45 3.02
N VAL A 392 -11.02 21.41 3.57
CA VAL A 392 -10.74 20.04 3.15
C VAL A 392 -11.77 19.58 2.13
N ALA A 393 -11.32 19.27 0.91
CA ALA A 393 -12.17 18.77 -0.16
C ALA A 393 -11.38 17.82 -1.08
N ARG A 394 -12.02 16.76 -1.58
CA ARG A 394 -11.42 15.79 -2.53
C ARG A 394 -12.45 15.35 -3.57
N ASP A 395 -12.25 14.19 -4.19
CA ASP A 395 -12.97 13.67 -5.37
C ASP A 395 -14.48 14.01 -5.41
N ILE A 396 -15.31 13.51 -4.48
CA ILE A 396 -16.77 13.74 -4.48
C ILE A 396 -17.13 15.21 -4.23
N ALA A 397 -16.40 15.90 -3.36
CA ALA A 397 -16.65 17.32 -3.09
C ALA A 397 -16.33 18.18 -4.33
N HIS A 398 -15.26 17.86 -5.06
CA HIS A 398 -14.92 18.52 -6.33
C HIS A 398 -15.99 18.25 -7.41
N ALA A 399 -16.46 17.01 -7.52
CA ALA A 399 -17.56 16.67 -8.43
C ALA A 399 -18.83 17.50 -8.15
N LYS A 400 -19.24 17.59 -6.88
CA LYS A 400 -20.41 18.40 -6.47
C LYS A 400 -20.20 19.91 -6.68
N LEU A 401 -18.98 20.42 -6.48
CA LEU A 401 -18.65 21.82 -6.79
C LEU A 401 -18.73 22.10 -8.30
N LYS A 402 -18.33 21.13 -9.13
CA LYS A 402 -18.49 21.21 -10.59
C LYS A 402 -19.96 21.18 -10.99
N GLU A 403 -20.76 20.26 -10.46
CA GLU A 403 -22.23 20.21 -10.71
C GLU A 403 -22.90 21.53 -10.35
N ARG A 404 -22.50 22.13 -9.22
CA ARG A 404 -22.98 23.43 -8.77
C ARG A 404 -22.64 24.55 -9.77
N LEU A 405 -21.42 24.54 -10.32
CA LEU A 405 -21.02 25.47 -11.38
C LEU A 405 -21.82 25.26 -12.67
N ASP A 406 -21.97 24.02 -13.11
CA ASP A 406 -22.73 23.65 -14.31
C ASP A 406 -24.21 24.08 -14.19
N ALA A 407 -24.76 24.06 -12.97
CA ALA A 407 -26.10 24.55 -12.64
C ALA A 407 -26.21 26.08 -12.49
N GLY A 408 -25.12 26.84 -12.70
CA GLY A 408 -25.10 28.30 -12.60
C GLY A 408 -25.13 28.85 -11.17
N GLN A 409 -24.87 28.02 -10.16
CA GLN A 409 -24.96 28.40 -8.74
C GLN A 409 -23.64 28.96 -8.15
N GLY A 410 -22.59 29.05 -8.98
CA GLY A 410 -21.28 29.59 -8.61
C GLY A 410 -20.50 28.72 -7.60
N LEU A 411 -19.24 29.10 -7.35
CA LEU A 411 -18.46 28.51 -6.27
C LEU A 411 -18.81 29.12 -4.91
N PRO A 412 -18.84 28.32 -3.83
CA PRO A 412 -18.95 28.82 -2.47
C PRO A 412 -17.73 29.64 -2.05
N ASP A 413 -17.91 30.62 -1.17
CA ASP A 413 -16.83 31.54 -0.76
C ASP A 413 -15.71 30.84 0.00
N TYR A 414 -16.01 29.78 0.75
CA TYR A 414 -14.98 29.01 1.47
C TYR A 414 -13.90 28.40 0.53
N ILE A 415 -14.22 28.08 -0.73
CA ILE A 415 -13.23 27.59 -1.72
C ILE A 415 -12.43 28.75 -2.35
N LYS A 416 -12.93 29.97 -2.26
CA LYS A 416 -12.28 31.19 -2.78
C LYS A 416 -11.35 31.81 -1.75
N ASP A 417 -11.79 31.83 -0.50
CA ASP A 417 -11.14 32.60 0.57
C ASP A 417 -10.04 31.82 1.31
N HIS A 418 -9.99 30.49 1.15
CA HIS A 418 -9.04 29.63 1.85
C HIS A 418 -8.34 28.63 0.91
N PRO A 419 -7.10 28.21 1.23
CA PRO A 419 -6.47 27.11 0.51
C PRO A 419 -7.27 25.80 0.65
N VAL A 420 -7.25 25.00 -0.41
CA VAL A 420 -7.96 23.72 -0.48
C VAL A 420 -6.99 22.57 -0.24
N TYR A 421 -7.15 21.87 0.88
CA TYR A 421 -6.41 20.69 1.26
C TYR A 421 -7.11 19.42 0.78
N TYR A 422 -6.47 18.69 -0.12
CA TYR A 422 -7.02 17.44 -0.64
C TYR A 422 -6.74 16.31 0.35
N ALA A 423 -7.72 16.02 1.20
CA ALA A 423 -7.60 15.00 2.23
C ALA A 423 -8.94 14.36 2.58
N GLY A 424 -8.88 13.30 3.38
CA GLY A 424 -10.04 12.62 3.94
C GLY A 424 -9.64 11.98 5.28
N PRO A 425 -10.09 12.53 6.42
CA PRO A 425 -9.66 12.10 7.74
C PRO A 425 -10.09 10.67 8.06
N ALA A 426 -9.30 9.97 8.88
CA ALA A 426 -9.79 8.83 9.65
C ALA A 426 -10.69 9.29 10.80
N LYS A 427 -11.36 8.35 11.50
CA LYS A 427 -12.19 8.69 12.67
C LYS A 427 -11.34 9.39 13.74
N THR A 428 -11.92 10.39 14.40
CA THR A 428 -11.28 11.11 15.50
C THR A 428 -11.36 10.28 16.78
N PRO A 429 -10.23 9.95 17.43
CA PRO A 429 -10.24 9.31 18.74
C PRO A 429 -10.88 10.21 19.81
N GLU A 430 -11.50 9.60 20.82
CA GLU A 430 -12.03 10.34 21.97
C GLU A 430 -10.92 11.15 22.67
N GLY A 431 -11.16 12.43 22.92
CA GLY A 431 -10.21 13.34 23.55
C GLY A 431 -9.10 13.87 22.61
N TYR A 432 -9.09 13.50 21.33
CA TYR A 432 -8.12 13.99 20.35
C TYR A 432 -8.72 15.11 19.48
N ALA A 433 -7.88 16.02 19.01
CA ALA A 433 -8.30 17.11 18.12
C ALA A 433 -8.65 16.61 16.70
N SER A 434 -8.00 15.55 16.23
CA SER A 434 -8.19 14.98 14.90
C SER A 434 -7.82 13.51 14.87
N GLY A 435 -8.42 12.76 13.94
CA GLY A 435 -7.87 11.47 13.50
C GLY A 435 -6.68 11.67 12.56
N SER A 436 -6.09 10.58 12.09
CA SER A 436 -5.02 10.65 11.08
C SER A 436 -5.54 11.36 9.83
N LEU A 437 -4.80 12.36 9.34
CA LEU A 437 -5.27 13.30 8.29
C LEU A 437 -4.15 13.71 7.32
N GLY A 438 -3.53 12.72 6.67
CA GLY A 438 -2.56 12.95 5.59
C GLY A 438 -3.20 13.35 4.24
N PRO A 439 -2.39 13.85 3.29
CA PRO A 439 -2.85 14.28 1.98
C PRO A 439 -3.30 13.12 1.08
N THR A 440 -4.13 13.43 0.10
CA THR A 440 -4.44 12.54 -1.03
C THR A 440 -3.74 12.99 -2.31
N THR A 441 -3.70 12.12 -3.32
CA THR A 441 -3.03 12.35 -4.60
C THR A 441 -3.62 13.55 -5.35
N ALA A 442 -2.78 14.55 -5.64
CA ALA A 442 -3.16 15.80 -6.32
C ALA A 442 -3.76 15.55 -7.71
N GLY A 443 -3.09 14.73 -8.52
CA GLY A 443 -3.42 14.49 -9.93
C GLY A 443 -4.86 14.03 -10.23
N ARG A 444 -5.60 13.53 -9.23
CA ARG A 444 -7.01 13.17 -9.41
C ARG A 444 -7.94 14.39 -9.49
N MET A 445 -7.48 15.56 -9.05
CA MET A 445 -8.24 16.81 -9.05
C MET A 445 -7.82 17.76 -10.20
N ASP A 446 -6.82 17.40 -11.02
CA ASP A 446 -6.26 18.27 -12.07
C ASP A 446 -7.33 18.79 -13.05
N SER A 447 -8.33 17.96 -13.38
CA SER A 447 -9.42 18.31 -14.30
C SER A 447 -10.34 19.43 -13.79
N TYR A 448 -10.29 19.76 -12.50
CA TYR A 448 -11.11 20.82 -11.89
C TYR A 448 -10.36 22.15 -11.73
N VAL A 449 -9.03 22.16 -11.78
CA VAL A 449 -8.20 23.31 -11.37
C VAL A 449 -8.47 24.54 -12.21
N ASP A 450 -8.33 24.43 -13.54
CA ASP A 450 -8.54 25.55 -14.47
C ASP A 450 -9.98 26.09 -14.37
N LEU A 451 -10.97 25.19 -14.26
CA LEU A 451 -12.37 25.56 -14.11
C LEU A 451 -12.62 26.33 -12.80
N PHE A 452 -12.07 25.86 -11.68
CA PHE A 452 -12.29 26.49 -10.39
C PHE A 452 -11.57 27.84 -10.28
N GLN A 453 -10.34 27.94 -10.78
CA GLN A 453 -9.58 29.19 -10.79
C GLN A 453 -10.25 30.26 -11.67
N LYS A 454 -10.80 29.89 -12.82
CA LYS A 454 -11.62 30.79 -13.65
C LYS A 454 -12.83 31.37 -12.92
N ASN A 455 -13.30 30.67 -11.88
CA ASN A 455 -14.41 31.08 -11.02
C ASN A 455 -13.95 31.60 -9.65
N GLY A 456 -12.66 31.93 -9.51
CA GLY A 456 -12.07 32.56 -8.33
C GLY A 456 -11.80 31.63 -7.15
N GLY A 457 -11.89 30.31 -7.33
CA GLY A 457 -11.67 29.31 -6.28
C GLY A 457 -10.44 28.43 -6.50
N SER A 458 -10.01 27.72 -5.47
CA SER A 458 -8.89 26.75 -5.54
C SER A 458 -7.57 27.39 -6.01
N MET A 459 -7.31 28.63 -5.58
CA MET A 459 -6.11 29.38 -5.95
C MET A 459 -4.84 28.83 -5.29
N VAL A 460 -4.96 28.32 -4.06
CA VAL A 460 -3.88 27.61 -3.34
C VAL A 460 -4.38 26.22 -3.01
N MET A 461 -3.60 25.20 -3.37
CA MET A 461 -3.95 23.79 -3.24
C MET A 461 -2.86 23.07 -2.46
N LEU A 462 -3.26 22.22 -1.52
CA LEU A 462 -2.35 21.41 -0.71
C LEU A 462 -2.71 19.93 -0.88
N ALA A 463 -1.74 19.10 -1.26
CA ALA A 463 -1.93 17.69 -1.56
C ALA A 463 -0.58 16.96 -1.57
N LYS A 464 -0.51 15.76 -2.17
CA LYS A 464 0.74 15.04 -2.44
C LYS A 464 0.78 14.45 -3.84
N GLY A 465 1.98 14.25 -4.39
CA GLY A 465 2.18 13.61 -5.69
C GLY A 465 2.22 14.60 -6.86
N ASN A 466 3.01 14.23 -7.87
CA ASN A 466 3.11 14.91 -9.16
C ASN A 466 2.20 14.31 -10.23
#